data_AF-A0A8J4JII2-F1
#
_entry.id   AF-A0A8J4JII2-F1
#
_cell.length_a   1.000
_cell.length_b   1.000
_cell.length_c   1.000
_cell.angle_alpha   90.00
_cell.angle_beta   90.00
_cell.angle_gamma   90.00
#
_symmetry.space_group_name_H-M   'P 1'
#
loop_
_entity.id
_entity.type
_entity.pdbx_description
1 polymer ?
#
loop_
_entity_poly.entity_id
_entity_poly.type
_entity_poly.pdbx_seq_one_letter_code
_entity_poly.pdbx_strand_id
1 'polypeptide(L)'
;KNRRLKQAKEEAQAEIEQYRLQREKEFKAKEAAALGSHGSCTTEVEKETQEKMSVIQQNFQKNREVVLSQLLLLVCDIKPEIHVNYRING
;
A
#
# COMPACT_ATOMS: atom_id res chain seq x y z
N LYS A 1 7.96 65.49 9.45
CA LYS A 1 8.06 64.46 8.37
C LYS A 1 8.85 63.22 8.82
N ASN A 2 10.08 63.35 9.33
CA ASN A 2 10.91 62.19 9.73
C ASN A 2 10.28 61.23 10.76
N ARG A 3 9.50 61.73 11.74
CA ARG A 3 8.87 60.86 12.75
C ARG A 3 7.88 59.85 12.17
N ARG A 4 7.06 60.27 11.19
CA ARG A 4 6.09 59.38 10.52
C ARG A 4 6.78 58.32 9.67
N LEU A 5 7.91 58.67 9.05
CA LEU A 5 8.73 57.73 8.27
C LEU A 5 9.37 56.66 9.17
N LYS A 6 9.88 57.05 10.34
CA LYS A 6 10.43 56.10 11.32
C LYS A 6 9.36 55.15 11.86
N GLN A 7 8.19 55.69 12.22
CA GLN A 7 7.05 54.91 12.70
C GLN A 7 6.57 53.91 11.65
N ALA A 8 6.37 54.35 10.40
CA ALA A 8 5.95 53.46 9.32
C ALA A 8 6.95 52.32 9.06
N LYS A 9 8.26 52.58 9.21
CA LYS A 9 9.29 51.55 9.10
C LYS A 9 9.19 50.53 10.24
N GLU A 10 9.03 51.00 11.48
CA GLU A 10 8.89 50.12 12.65
C GLU A 10 7.63 49.27 12.58
N GLU A 11 6.50 49.84 12.16
CA GLU A 11 5.23 49.13 11.95
C GLU A 11 5.34 48.06 10.86
N ALA A 12 5.93 48.39 9.70
CA ALA A 12 6.17 47.40 8.65
C ALA A 12 7.10 46.27 9.10
N GLN A 13 8.14 46.59 9.90
CA GLN A 13 9.04 45.58 10.45
C GLN A 13 8.32 44.63 11.42
N ALA A 14 7.42 45.17 12.25
CA ALA A 14 6.61 44.38 13.17
C ALA A 14 5.61 43.47 12.43
N GLU A 15 4.96 43.96 11.37
CA GLU A 15 4.07 43.15 10.53
C GLU A 15 4.82 42.01 9.82
N ILE A 16 6.01 42.29 9.28
CA ILE A 16 6.85 41.26 8.65
C ILE A 16 7.19 40.15 9.66
N GLU A 17 7.57 40.51 10.88
CA GLU A 17 7.94 39.54 11.89
C GLU A 17 6.74 38.73 12.38
N GLN A 18 5.57 39.36 12.55
CA GLN A 18 4.32 38.65 12.86
C GLN A 18 3.95 37.65 11.76
N TYR A 19 4.03 38.06 10.49
CA TYR A 19 3.76 37.17 9.37
C TYR A 19 4.75 36.01 9.32
N ARG A 20 6.04 36.27 9.57
CA ARG A 20 7.08 35.22 9.64
C ARG A 20 6.76 34.19 10.71
N LEU A 21 6.42 34.64 11.92
CA LEU A 21 6.04 33.77 13.04
C LEU A 21 4.78 32.95 12.74
N GLN A 22 3.76 33.58 12.15
CA GLN A 22 2.53 32.90 11.76
C GLN A 22 2.80 31.81 10.72
N ARG A 23 3.61 32.10 9.70
CA ARG A 23 3.99 31.13 8.64
C ARG A 23 4.85 30.00 9.19
N GLU A 24 5.76 30.29 10.10
CA GLU A 24 6.57 29.25 10.76
C GLU A 24 5.70 28.32 11.61
N LYS A 25 4.71 28.88 12.32
CA LYS A 25 3.74 28.08 13.10
C LYS A 25 2.88 27.20 12.19
N GLU A 26 2.36 27.74 11.10
CA GLU A 26 1.60 26.97 10.09
C GLU A 26 2.44 25.88 9.45
N PHE A 27 3.71 26.16 9.14
CA PHE A 27 4.63 25.19 8.58
C PHE A 27 4.87 24.02 9.54
N LYS A 28 5.25 24.32 10.80
CA LYS A 28 5.48 23.30 11.83
C LYS A 28 4.24 22.46 12.11
N ALA A 29 3.04 23.06 12.10
CA ALA A 29 1.79 22.34 12.26
C ALA A 29 1.54 21.34 11.10
N LYS A 30 1.80 21.76 9.85
CA LYS A 30 1.67 20.88 8.68
C LYS A 30 2.71 19.77 8.67
N GLU A 31 3.95 20.08 9.04
CA GLU A 31 5.05 19.11 9.17
C GLU A 31 4.69 18.03 10.19
N ALA A 32 4.22 18.43 11.39
CA ALA A 32 3.78 17.49 12.41
C ALA A 32 2.58 16.63 11.96
N ALA A 33 1.60 17.22 11.27
CA ALA A 33 0.45 16.47 10.75
C ALA A 33 0.86 15.45 9.67
N ALA A 34 1.78 15.82 8.77
CA ALA A 34 2.29 14.92 7.75
C ALA A 34 3.05 13.74 8.37
N LEU A 35 3.95 14.02 9.33
CA LEU A 35 4.71 12.98 10.05
C LEU A 35 3.81 12.04 10.85
N GLY A 36 2.74 12.57 11.47
CA GLY A 36 1.76 11.76 12.21
C GLY A 36 0.89 10.86 11.31
N SER A 37 0.65 11.25 10.06
CA SER A 37 -0.20 10.50 9.13
C SER A 37 0.42 9.18 8.64
N HIS A 38 1.76 9.07 8.65
CA HIS A 38 2.46 7.89 8.17
C HIS A 38 2.17 6.63 9.00
N GLY A 39 1.93 6.77 10.32
CA GLY A 39 1.63 5.64 11.19
C GLY A 39 0.23 5.04 10.97
N SER A 40 -0.77 5.85 10.59
CA SER A 40 -2.13 5.34 10.30
C SER A 40 -2.13 4.54 9.01
N CYS A 41 -1.48 5.06 7.96
CA CYS A 41 -1.42 4.42 6.65
C CYS A 41 -0.73 3.05 6.71
N THR A 42 0.40 2.93 7.42
CA THR A 42 1.10 1.65 7.56
C THR A 42 0.26 0.61 8.29
N THR A 43 -0.45 1.03 9.35
CA THR A 43 -1.28 0.12 10.15
C THR A 43 -2.49 -0.39 9.36
N GLU A 44 -3.11 0.47 8.55
CA GLU A 44 -4.22 0.07 7.67
C GLU A 44 -3.77 -0.92 6.58
N VAL A 45 -2.63 -0.65 5.94
CA VAL A 45 -2.06 -1.56 4.92
C VAL A 45 -1.70 -2.91 5.53
N GLU A 46 -1.10 -2.92 6.72
CA GLU A 46 -0.74 -4.18 7.41
C GLU A 46 -2.00 -4.98 7.76
N LYS A 47 -3.04 -4.32 8.26
CA LYS A 47 -4.33 -4.95 8.56
C LYS A 47 -4.95 -5.57 7.30
N GLU A 48 -5.02 -4.82 6.20
CA GLU A 48 -5.59 -5.32 4.94
C GLU A 48 -4.76 -6.50 4.39
N THR A 49 -3.44 -6.43 4.52
CA THR A 49 -2.52 -7.50 4.10
C THR A 49 -2.78 -8.78 4.91
N GLN A 50 -2.90 -8.67 6.23
CA GLN A 50 -3.17 -9.80 7.11
C GLN A 50 -4.55 -10.41 6.84
N GLU A 51 -5.57 -9.59 6.60
CA GLU A 51 -6.91 -10.03 6.22
C GLU A 51 -6.88 -10.81 4.90
N LYS A 52 -6.22 -10.28 3.87
CA LYS A 52 -6.07 -10.96 2.58
C LYS A 52 -5.33 -12.28 2.71
N MET A 53 -4.26 -12.32 3.50
CA MET A 53 -3.50 -13.55 3.74
C MET A 53 -4.38 -14.62 4.41
N SER A 54 -5.17 -14.24 5.41
CA SER A 54 -6.12 -15.13 6.07
C SER A 54 -7.14 -15.72 5.09
N VAL A 55 -7.71 -14.88 4.21
CA VAL A 55 -8.66 -15.33 3.17
C VAL A 55 -8.00 -16.31 2.20
N ILE A 56 -6.78 -16.02 1.72
CA ILE A 56 -6.02 -16.92 0.85
C ILE A 56 -5.80 -18.28 1.53
N GLN A 57 -5.39 -18.26 2.80
CA GLN A 57 -5.08 -19.46 3.55
C GLN A 57 -6.35 -20.30 3.81
N GLN A 58 -7.48 -19.67 4.14
CA GLN A 58 -8.77 -20.34 4.27
C GLN A 58 -9.21 -20.98 2.96
N ASN A 59 -9.11 -20.25 1.84
CA ASN A 59 -9.44 -20.76 0.52
C ASN A 59 -8.55 -21.94 0.13
N PHE A 60 -7.25 -21.88 0.44
CA PHE A 60 -6.34 -22.99 0.23
C PHE A 60 -6.78 -24.22 1.03
N GLN A 61 -6.96 -24.09 2.35
CA GLN A 61 -7.33 -25.23 3.20
C GLN A 61 -8.66 -25.86 2.77
N LYS A 62 -9.65 -25.03 2.40
CA LYS A 62 -10.97 -25.50 1.93
C LYS A 62 -10.86 -26.34 0.66
N ASN A 63 -9.99 -25.96 -0.27
CA ASN A 63 -9.92 -26.57 -1.60
C ASN A 63 -8.82 -27.62 -1.74
N ARG A 64 -7.88 -27.69 -0.78
CA ARG A 64 -6.67 -28.52 -0.85
C ARG A 64 -6.98 -29.98 -1.19
N GLU A 65 -7.87 -30.61 -0.43
CA GLU A 65 -8.15 -32.04 -0.57
C GLU A 65 -8.80 -32.39 -1.91
N VAL A 66 -9.69 -31.51 -2.41
CA VAL A 66 -10.36 -31.72 -3.71
C VAL A 66 -9.34 -31.64 -4.84
N VAL A 67 -8.46 -30.64 -4.81
CA VAL A 67 -7.41 -30.46 -5.83
C VAL A 67 -6.42 -31.63 -5.80
N LEU A 68 -5.96 -32.04 -4.62
CA LEU A 68 -5.04 -33.17 -4.48
C LEU A 68 -5.68 -34.47 -4.99
N SER A 69 -6.93 -34.74 -4.62
CA SER A 69 -7.65 -35.93 -5.06
C SER A 69 -7.76 -35.96 -6.58
N GLN A 70 -8.16 -34.85 -7.20
CA GLN A 70 -8.30 -34.77 -8.65
C GLN A 70 -6.96 -34.92 -9.38
N LEU A 71 -5.90 -34.31 -8.85
CA LEU A 71 -4.56 -34.44 -9.42
C LEU A 71 -4.07 -35.90 -9.36
N LEU A 72 -4.21 -36.55 -8.20
CA LEU A 72 -3.81 -37.94 -8.03
C LEU A 72 -4.61 -38.90 -8.93
N LEU A 73 -5.93 -38.68 -9.06
CA LEU A 73 -6.77 -39.45 -9.97
C LEU A 73 -6.25 -39.36 -11.42
N LEU A 74 -5.92 -38.15 -11.89
CA LEU A 74 -5.41 -37.95 -13.25
C LEU A 74 -4.03 -38.58 -13.45
N VAL A 75 -3.14 -38.47 -12.46
CA VAL A 75 -1.79 -39.05 -12.55
C VAL A 75 -1.83 -40.57 -12.55
N CYS A 76 -2.77 -41.18 -11.83
CA CYS A 76 -2.93 -42.63 -11.75
C CYS A 76 -3.79 -43.23 -12.89
N ASP A 77 -4.49 -42.41 -13.68
CA ASP A 77 -5.32 -42.84 -14.82
C ASP A 77 -4.46 -43.06 -16.07
N ILE A 78 -3.65 -44.13 -16.05
CA ILE A 78 -2.78 -44.48 -17.18
C ILE A 78 -3.64 -44.97 -18.36
N LYS A 79 -3.64 -44.20 -19.44
CA LYS A 79 -4.30 -44.55 -20.71
C LYS A 79 -3.24 -44.87 -21.76
N PRO A 80 -2.85 -46.16 -21.89
CA PRO A 80 -1.91 -46.55 -22.93
C PRO A 80 -2.58 -46.40 -24.29
N GLU A 81 -2.01 -45.54 -25.12
CA GLU A 81 -2.43 -45.35 -26.49
C GLU A 81 -1.32 -45.77 -27.44
N ILE A 82 -1.70 -46.51 -28.47
CA ILE A 82 -0.79 -46.80 -29.58
C ILE A 82 -0.69 -45.52 -30.41
N HIS A 83 0.53 -45.12 -30.73
CA HIS A 83 0.77 -43.95 -31.57
C HIS A 83 -0.03 -44.06 -32.87
N VAL A 84 -0.66 -42.96 -33.29
CA VAL A 84 -1.60 -42.91 -34.43
C VAL A 84 -1.06 -43.46 -35.76
N ASN A 85 0.26 -43.54 -35.90
CA ASN A 85 0.95 -44.04 -37.10
C ASN A 85 1.43 -45.50 -36.99
N TYR A 86 1.09 -46.23 -35.93
CA TYR A 86 1.47 -47.62 -35.79
C TYR A 86 0.86 -48.47 -36.92
N ARG A 87 1.70 -49.25 -37.60
CA ARG A 87 1.30 -50.15 -38.68
C ARG A 87 1.77 -51.56 -38.34
N ILE A 88 0.86 -52.52 -38.42
CA ILE A 88 1.13 -53.94 -38.09
C ILE A 88 2.06 -54.60 -39.12
N ASN A 89 2.04 -54.13 -40.38
CA ASN A 89 2.84 -54.69 -41.48
C ASN A 89 3.52 -53.57 -42.28
N GLY A 90 4.69 -53.14 -41.80
CA GLY A 90 5.70 -52.40 -42.56
C GLY A 90 6.99 -53.21 -42.60
#